data_AF-A0A7T7HH06-F1
#
_entry.id   AF-A0A7T7HH06-F1
#
_cell.length_a   1.000
_cell.length_b   1.000
_cell.length_c   1.000
_cell.angle_alpha   90.00
_cell.angle_beta   90.00
_cell.angle_gamma   90.00
#
_symmetry.space_group_name_H-M   'P 1'
#
loop_
_entity.id
_entity.type
_entity.pdbx_description
1 polymer ?
#
loop_
_entity_poly.entity_id
_entity_poly.type
_entity_poly.pdbx_seq_one_letter_code
_entity_poly.pdbx_strand_id
1 'polypeptide(L)'
;MKLVRDARTLKSKAIESLRTAMTAFNSYDDAGRVTTVLMHSQHACEMLLKAVLVQGKTKVFDKGSGKSIGFEKCLGLCQGHHGLTADEAGIMRAIDAQRDAAQHWFVFVSEDLLYMQTRALITAFDAYLKRKLDTVLQDHIPPRVLPISTIPPGDFEFLVDKEFNYVNDLLQPGRRARDEARARIRAMLAMEAIVTDEVEISERDINRIEKAIRGGAEFAAVFPRLATVGTTTEGEGVNLVVHFTKKLGAPVHYVGGDDPAAAAAVREVDLRRKFHLQRNELATKVGLTQPKAKVLRAHLGIDDDPSCCHVFEFGSQKIPCFSDNATRRMQEALPNVDMADLWANRKG
;
A
#
# COMPACT_ATOMS: atom_id res chain seq x y z
N MET A 1 21.46 16.31 8.42
CA MET A 1 20.97 17.29 7.40
C MET A 1 20.25 18.46 8.08
N LYS A 2 20.31 19.70 7.55
CA LYS A 2 19.51 20.83 8.08
C LYS A 2 18.09 20.85 7.49
N LEU A 3 17.08 20.70 8.34
CA LEU A 3 15.68 20.72 7.93
C LEU A 3 15.15 22.13 7.74
N VAL A 4 14.30 22.32 6.72
CA VAL A 4 13.48 23.53 6.58
C VAL A 4 12.47 23.61 7.74
N ARG A 5 12.04 24.83 8.09
CA ARG A 5 11.22 25.08 9.29
C ARG A 5 9.97 24.20 9.35
N ASP A 6 9.20 24.18 8.26
CA ASP A 6 7.95 23.43 8.21
C ASP A 6 8.19 21.91 8.23
N ALA A 7 9.22 21.42 7.53
CA ALA A 7 9.60 20.01 7.58
C ALA A 7 10.02 19.58 8.99
N ARG A 8 10.70 20.44 9.75
CA ARG A 8 11.04 20.18 11.16
C ARG A 8 9.78 20.01 12.01
N THR A 9 8.81 20.92 11.88
CA THR A 9 7.54 20.87 12.62
C THR A 9 6.74 19.61 12.26
N LEU A 10 6.63 19.29 10.97
CA LEU A 10 5.93 18.11 10.49
C LEU A 10 6.61 16.82 10.95
N LYS A 11 7.95 16.77 10.92
CA LYS A 11 8.72 15.63 11.47
C LYS A 11 8.42 15.41 12.94
N SER A 12 8.45 16.47 13.75
CA SER A 12 8.12 16.36 15.19
C SER A 12 6.71 15.83 15.39
N LYS A 13 5.72 16.36 14.68
CA LYS A 13 4.34 15.85 14.73
C LYS A 13 4.21 14.39 14.32
N ALA A 14 4.96 13.97 13.31
CA ALA A 14 4.96 12.58 12.85
C ALA A 14 5.44 11.64 13.96
N ILE A 15 6.54 12.00 14.63
CA ILE A 15 7.11 11.22 15.73
C ILE A 15 6.19 11.24 16.96
N GLU A 16 5.63 12.40 17.32
CA GLU A 16 4.67 12.52 18.43
C GLU A 16 3.43 11.64 18.19
N SER A 17 2.93 11.60 16.96
CA SER A 17 1.80 10.76 16.60
C SER A 17 2.15 9.27 16.68
N LEU A 18 3.33 8.88 16.20
CA LEU A 18 3.80 7.51 16.33
C LEU A 18 3.92 7.10 17.81
N ARG A 19 4.41 8.00 18.68
CA ARG A 19 4.46 7.77 20.12
C ARG A 19 3.07 7.55 20.71
N THR A 20 2.06 8.32 20.30
CA THR A 20 0.68 8.08 20.76
C THR A 20 0.16 6.72 20.31
N ALA A 21 0.41 6.33 19.06
CA ALA A 21 0.04 4.99 18.58
C ALA A 21 0.71 3.88 19.39
N MET A 22 2.00 4.01 19.69
CA MET A 22 2.76 3.02 20.47
C MET A 22 2.31 2.96 21.94
N THR A 23 2.00 4.11 22.55
CA THR A 23 1.42 4.17 23.90
C THR A 23 0.06 3.49 23.93
N ALA A 24 -0.80 3.75 22.95
CA ALA A 24 -2.10 3.10 22.85
C ALA A 24 -1.92 1.59 22.67
N PHE A 25 -1.03 1.15 21.79
CA PHE A 25 -0.78 -0.28 21.55
C PHE A 25 -0.42 -1.02 22.86
N ASN A 26 0.43 -0.41 23.70
CA ASN A 26 0.88 -0.95 24.98
C ASN A 26 -0.04 -0.61 26.17
N SER A 27 -1.20 0.00 25.93
CA SER A 27 -2.15 0.33 26.98
C SER A 27 -2.77 -0.94 27.56
N TYR A 28 -3.01 -0.95 28.87
CA TYR A 28 -3.80 -2.01 29.52
C TYR A 28 -5.31 -1.85 29.27
N ASP A 29 -5.74 -0.63 28.90
CA ASP A 29 -7.12 -0.35 28.53
C ASP A 29 -7.34 -0.69 27.06
N ASP A 30 -8.20 -1.68 26.82
CA ASP A 30 -8.58 -2.13 25.49
C ASP A 30 -9.67 -1.25 24.84
N ALA A 31 -10.37 -0.43 25.63
CA ALA A 31 -11.47 0.39 25.11
C ALA A 31 -10.96 1.44 24.13
N GLY A 32 -11.31 1.30 22.85
CA GLY A 32 -10.86 2.21 21.79
C GLY A 32 -9.37 2.12 21.45
N ARG A 33 -8.65 1.12 21.99
CA ARG A 33 -7.20 0.95 21.81
C ARG A 33 -6.83 0.80 20.34
N VAL A 34 -7.44 -0.17 19.66
CA VAL A 34 -7.19 -0.47 18.23
C VAL A 34 -7.43 0.78 17.37
N THR A 35 -8.56 1.45 17.56
CA THR A 35 -8.88 2.70 16.84
C THR A 35 -7.81 3.77 17.07
N THR A 36 -7.36 3.96 18.31
CA THR A 36 -6.32 4.94 18.65
C THR A 36 -4.99 4.60 17.97
N VAL A 37 -4.60 3.32 17.97
CA VAL A 37 -3.39 2.85 17.26
C VAL A 37 -3.47 3.18 15.77
N LEU A 38 -4.60 2.88 15.11
CA LEU A 38 -4.78 3.10 13.68
C LEU A 38 -4.81 4.58 13.29
N MET A 39 -5.56 5.40 14.03
CA MET A 39 -5.66 6.85 13.80
C MET A 39 -4.29 7.53 13.89
N HIS A 40 -3.56 7.25 14.96
CA HIS A 40 -2.28 7.90 15.20
C HIS A 40 -1.16 7.34 14.32
N SER A 41 -1.21 6.05 13.96
CA SER A 41 -0.29 5.45 12.98
C SER A 41 -0.45 6.09 11.60
N GLN A 42 -1.69 6.25 11.12
CA GLN A 42 -1.95 6.89 9.83
C GLN A 42 -1.51 8.37 9.84
N HIS A 43 -1.88 9.10 10.90
CA HIS A 43 -1.49 10.51 11.02
C HIS A 43 0.04 10.66 11.09
N ALA A 44 0.75 9.75 11.76
CA ALA A 44 2.21 9.72 11.77
C ALA A 44 2.78 9.59 10.34
N CYS A 45 2.25 8.65 9.54
CA CYS A 45 2.65 8.46 8.16
C CYS A 45 2.41 9.73 7.33
N GLU A 46 1.20 10.31 7.41
CA GLU A 46 0.86 11.50 6.62
C GLU A 46 1.78 12.69 6.96
N MET A 47 2.08 12.90 8.24
CA MET A 47 2.99 13.96 8.67
C MET A 47 4.44 13.70 8.22
N LEU A 48 4.91 12.45 8.25
CA LEU A 48 6.24 12.10 7.73
C LEU A 48 6.34 12.35 6.22
N LEU A 49 5.34 11.89 5.44
CA LEU A 49 5.30 12.10 4.00
C LEU A 49 5.28 13.60 3.67
N LYS A 50 4.45 14.40 4.37
CA LYS A 50 4.43 15.85 4.22
C LYS A 50 5.77 16.50 4.59
N ALA A 51 6.43 16.04 5.66
CA ALA A 51 7.74 16.54 6.04
C ALA A 51 8.78 16.32 4.94
N VAL A 52 8.80 15.14 4.32
CA VAL A 52 9.69 14.82 3.19
C VAL A 52 9.36 15.67 1.97
N LEU A 53 8.08 15.79 1.60
CA LEU A 53 7.67 16.63 0.47
C LEU A 53 8.10 18.09 0.64
N VAL A 54 7.86 18.66 1.82
CA VAL A 54 8.25 20.04 2.14
C VAL A 54 9.76 20.20 2.12
N GLN A 55 10.51 19.24 2.67
CA GLN A 55 11.98 19.24 2.62
C GLN A 55 12.49 19.19 1.17
N GLY A 56 11.81 18.41 0.31
CA GLY A 56 12.04 18.34 -1.14
C GLY A 56 11.42 19.48 -1.94
N LYS A 57 10.99 20.58 -1.30
CA LYS A 57 10.38 21.77 -1.92
C LYS A 57 9.12 21.48 -2.75
N THR A 58 8.46 20.37 -2.49
CA THR A 58 7.18 20.00 -3.12
C THR A 58 6.03 20.66 -2.38
N LYS A 59 5.07 21.23 -3.12
CA LYS A 59 3.91 21.90 -2.53
C LYS A 59 2.97 20.88 -1.90
N VAL A 60 2.66 21.08 -0.61
CA VAL A 60 1.71 20.25 0.16
C VAL A 60 0.33 20.89 0.33
N PHE A 61 0.07 21.99 -0.38
CA PHE A 61 -1.24 22.64 -0.42
C PHE A 61 -1.78 22.58 -1.84
N ASP A 62 -3.05 22.19 -1.95
CA ASP A 62 -3.76 22.19 -3.20
C ASP A 62 -4.08 23.62 -3.65
N LYS A 63 -3.80 23.93 -4.92
CA LYS A 63 -3.93 25.31 -5.44
C LYS A 63 -5.37 25.79 -5.53
N GLY A 64 -6.33 24.89 -5.76
CA GLY A 64 -7.73 25.24 -5.93
C GLY A 64 -8.43 25.43 -4.58
N SER A 65 -8.26 24.46 -3.68
CA SER A 65 -8.94 24.47 -2.38
C SER A 65 -8.18 25.24 -1.29
N GLY A 66 -6.88 25.48 -1.45
CA GLY A 66 -6.01 26.06 -0.43
C GLY A 66 -5.78 25.14 0.79
N LYS A 67 -6.33 23.92 0.77
CA LYS A 67 -6.19 22.93 1.85
C LYS A 67 -4.92 22.10 1.67
N SER A 68 -4.41 21.54 2.77
CA SER A 68 -3.29 20.59 2.66
C SER A 68 -3.72 19.35 1.88
N ILE A 69 -2.86 18.82 1.03
CA ILE A 69 -3.11 17.57 0.32
C ILE A 69 -3.30 16.41 1.32
N GLY A 70 -4.14 15.44 0.98
CA GLY A 70 -4.41 14.26 1.83
C GLY A 70 -3.34 13.18 1.72
N PHE A 71 -3.48 12.14 2.55
CA PHE A 71 -2.57 11.00 2.64
C PHE A 71 -2.23 10.37 1.28
N GLU A 72 -3.23 9.97 0.50
CA GLU A 72 -3.02 9.27 -0.77
C GLU A 72 -2.15 10.06 -1.74
N LYS A 73 -2.43 11.37 -1.88
CA LYS A 73 -1.63 12.28 -2.71
C LYS A 73 -0.21 12.44 -2.17
N CYS A 74 -0.03 12.46 -0.84
CA CYS A 74 1.30 12.49 -0.25
C CYS A 74 2.09 11.21 -0.54
N LEU A 75 1.42 10.05 -0.42
CA LEU A 75 1.99 8.73 -0.65
C LEU A 75 2.47 8.60 -2.10
N GLY A 76 1.61 8.92 -3.07
CA GLY A 76 1.93 8.84 -4.50
C GLY A 76 3.07 9.79 -4.90
N LEU A 77 3.08 11.02 -4.39
CA LEU A 77 4.20 11.96 -4.65
C LEU A 77 5.51 11.46 -4.07
N CYS A 78 5.48 10.89 -2.86
CA CYS A 78 6.67 10.34 -2.22
C CYS A 78 7.20 9.11 -2.95
N GLN A 79 6.31 8.21 -3.38
CA GLN A 79 6.68 7.02 -4.14
C GLN A 79 7.26 7.38 -5.51
N GLY A 80 6.65 8.36 -6.21
CA GLY A 80 7.09 8.76 -7.54
C GLY A 80 8.37 9.61 -7.57
N HIS A 81 8.59 10.48 -6.58
CA HIS A 81 9.64 11.51 -6.66
C HIS A 81 10.57 11.60 -5.45
N HIS A 82 10.20 11.01 -4.32
CA HIS A 82 10.98 11.13 -3.08
C HIS A 82 11.45 9.79 -2.53
N GLY A 83 11.47 8.74 -3.36
CA GLY A 83 12.13 7.47 -3.04
C GLY A 83 11.55 6.75 -1.82
N LEU A 84 10.24 6.85 -1.63
CA LEU A 84 9.46 5.90 -0.82
C LEU A 84 9.35 4.59 -1.63
N THR A 85 9.71 3.46 -1.03
CA THR A 85 9.66 2.18 -1.75
C THR A 85 8.23 1.69 -1.90
N ALA A 86 8.00 0.75 -2.82
CA ALA A 86 6.67 0.15 -3.00
C ALA A 86 6.20 -0.58 -1.73
N ASP A 87 7.11 -1.26 -1.02
CA ASP A 87 6.78 -1.99 0.21
C ASP A 87 6.47 -1.03 1.38
N GLU A 88 7.26 0.05 1.55
CA GLU A 88 6.96 1.11 2.53
C GLU A 88 5.60 1.74 2.24
N ALA A 89 5.31 2.03 0.97
CA ALA A 89 4.03 2.59 0.55
C ALA A 89 2.86 1.63 0.83
N GLY A 90 3.04 0.33 0.55
CA GLY A 90 2.05 -0.72 0.84
C GLY A 90 1.72 -0.82 2.32
N ILE A 91 2.73 -0.80 3.20
CA ILE A 91 2.54 -0.82 4.65
C ILE A 91 1.72 0.39 5.11
N MET A 92 2.09 1.59 4.66
CA MET A 92 1.36 2.82 5.01
C MET A 92 -0.07 2.81 4.47
N ARG A 93 -0.29 2.26 3.26
CA ARG A 93 -1.62 2.12 2.65
C ARG A 93 -2.52 1.16 3.42
N ALA A 94 -1.99 0.04 3.92
CA ALA A 94 -2.73 -0.90 4.74
C ALA A 94 -3.23 -0.26 6.06
N ILE A 95 -2.39 0.58 6.68
CA ILE A 95 -2.76 1.36 7.88
C ILE A 95 -3.86 2.36 7.54
N ASP A 96 -3.75 3.06 6.41
CA ASP A 96 -4.75 4.03 5.97
C ASP A 96 -6.12 3.38 5.74
N ALA A 97 -6.16 2.22 5.08
CA ALA A 97 -7.39 1.47 4.85
C ALA A 97 -8.08 1.02 6.15
N GLN A 98 -7.31 0.55 7.14
CA GLN A 98 -7.87 0.17 8.44
C GLN A 98 -8.31 1.38 9.27
N ARG A 99 -7.56 2.49 9.19
CA ARG A 99 -7.93 3.75 9.83
C ARG A 99 -9.25 4.29 9.26
N ASP A 100 -9.41 4.27 7.94
CA ASP A 100 -10.63 4.71 7.27
C ASP A 100 -11.84 3.88 7.75
N ALA A 101 -11.68 2.56 7.81
CA ALA A 101 -12.68 1.66 8.36
C ALA A 101 -13.00 1.95 9.84
N ALA A 102 -11.99 2.25 10.66
CA ALA A 102 -12.16 2.59 12.06
C ALA A 102 -12.88 3.95 12.27
N GLN A 103 -12.73 4.88 11.33
CA GLN A 103 -13.35 6.20 11.39
C GLN A 103 -14.81 6.18 10.93
N HIS A 104 -15.09 5.45 9.86
CA HIS A 104 -16.33 5.55 9.12
C HIS A 104 -17.24 4.34 9.27
N TRP A 105 -16.75 3.25 9.87
CA TRP A 105 -17.47 2.00 10.01
C TRP A 105 -16.96 1.16 11.20
N PHE A 106 -17.07 -0.16 11.12
CA PHE A 106 -16.46 -1.11 12.04
C PHE A 106 -15.22 -1.78 11.43
N VAL A 107 -14.18 -1.88 12.25
CA VAL A 107 -12.99 -2.68 12.01
C VAL A 107 -12.75 -3.58 13.20
N PHE A 108 -12.30 -4.80 12.94
CA PHE A 108 -11.79 -5.70 13.95
C PHE A 108 -10.44 -6.18 13.48
N VAL A 109 -9.40 -5.93 14.27
CA VAL A 109 -8.04 -6.38 14.01
C VAL A 109 -7.63 -7.21 15.20
N SER A 110 -7.22 -8.47 14.98
CA SER A 110 -6.69 -9.29 16.06
C SER A 110 -5.34 -8.75 16.56
N GLU A 111 -5.01 -9.06 17.81
CA GLU A 111 -3.78 -8.55 18.43
C GLU A 111 -2.53 -8.93 17.63
N ASP A 112 -2.47 -10.18 17.17
CA ASP A 112 -1.38 -10.71 16.36
C ASP A 112 -1.19 -9.90 15.06
N LEU A 113 -2.30 -9.58 14.38
CA LEU A 113 -2.31 -8.81 13.14
C LEU A 113 -1.97 -7.33 13.37
N LEU A 114 -2.52 -6.73 14.43
CA LEU A 114 -2.22 -5.34 14.82
C LEU A 114 -0.74 -5.19 15.17
N TYR A 115 -0.18 -6.16 15.91
CA TYR A 115 1.23 -6.20 16.26
C TYR A 115 2.11 -6.24 15.01
N MET A 116 1.87 -7.20 14.12
CA MET A 116 2.65 -7.38 12.89
C MET A 116 2.64 -6.14 12.02
N GLN A 117 1.47 -5.55 11.80
CA GLN A 117 1.33 -4.37 10.96
C GLN A 117 1.97 -3.14 11.59
N THR A 118 1.79 -2.93 12.90
CA THR A 118 2.39 -1.79 13.59
C THR A 118 3.91 -1.93 13.65
N ARG A 119 4.43 -3.14 13.81
CA ARG A 119 5.87 -3.39 13.78
C ARG A 119 6.47 -3.12 12.40
N ALA A 120 5.86 -3.65 11.34
CA ALA A 120 6.27 -3.37 9.97
C ALA A 120 6.21 -1.87 9.66
N LEU A 121 5.19 -1.17 10.17
CA LEU A 121 5.08 0.29 10.05
C LEU A 121 6.26 0.99 10.72
N ILE A 122 6.60 0.65 11.96
CA ILE A 122 7.73 1.28 12.69
C ILE A 122 9.04 1.09 11.92
N THR A 123 9.29 -0.11 11.41
CA THR A 123 10.46 -0.40 10.57
C THR A 123 10.48 0.46 9.31
N ALA A 124 9.39 0.50 8.54
CA ALA A 124 9.28 1.32 7.33
C ALA A 124 9.42 2.82 7.63
N PHE A 125 8.81 3.27 8.73
CA PHE A 125 8.85 4.66 9.18
C PHE A 125 10.27 5.08 9.54
N ASP A 126 10.99 4.31 10.35
CA ASP A 126 12.36 4.63 10.76
C ASP A 126 13.32 4.62 9.57
N ALA A 127 13.21 3.61 8.70
CA ALA A 127 14.02 3.52 7.49
C ALA A 127 13.81 4.73 6.57
N TYR A 128 12.56 5.14 6.33
CA TYR A 128 12.25 6.30 5.50
C TYR A 128 12.65 7.62 6.17
N LEU A 129 12.40 7.76 7.47
CA LEU A 129 12.80 8.91 8.28
C LEU A 129 14.32 9.13 8.23
N LYS A 130 15.10 8.05 8.43
CA LYS A 130 16.56 8.12 8.35
C LYS A 130 17.03 8.47 6.96
N ARG A 131 16.51 7.78 5.94
CA ARG A 131 16.91 7.97 4.54
C ARG A 131 16.60 9.37 4.02
N LYS A 132 15.48 9.99 4.43
CA LYS A 132 15.02 11.28 3.87
C LYS A 132 15.23 12.48 4.76
N LEU A 133 15.22 12.31 6.09
CA LEU A 133 15.33 13.41 7.04
C LEU A 133 16.57 13.30 7.95
N ASP A 134 17.40 12.28 7.75
CA ASP A 134 18.63 12.03 8.53
C ASP A 134 18.37 12.05 10.04
N THR A 135 17.27 11.41 10.45
CA THR A 135 16.82 11.28 11.83
C THR A 135 16.52 9.80 12.10
N VAL A 136 16.87 9.28 13.27
CA VAL A 136 16.50 7.92 13.70
C VAL A 136 15.51 8.00 14.86
N LEU A 137 14.58 7.04 14.96
CA LEU A 137 13.57 7.00 16.00
C LEU A 137 14.17 6.85 17.40
N GLN A 138 15.27 6.11 17.54
CA GLN A 138 15.95 5.89 18.84
C GLN A 138 16.40 7.18 19.53
N ASP A 139 16.62 8.27 18.78
CA ASP A 139 16.99 9.57 19.34
C ASP A 139 15.78 10.31 19.96
N HIS A 140 14.57 9.83 19.67
CA HIS A 140 13.32 10.48 20.03
C HIS A 140 12.37 9.61 20.85
N ILE A 141 12.61 8.30 20.85
CA ILE A 141 11.81 7.27 21.49
C ILE A 141 12.75 6.35 22.27
N PRO A 142 12.50 6.11 23.56
CA PRO A 142 13.36 5.22 24.35
C PRO A 142 13.49 3.83 23.71
N PRO A 143 14.71 3.26 23.60
CA PRO A 143 14.89 1.96 22.96
C PRO A 143 14.02 0.83 23.55
N ARG A 144 13.72 0.90 24.85
CA ARG A 144 12.85 -0.08 25.55
C ARG A 144 11.42 -0.17 25.01
N VAL A 145 10.93 0.84 24.27
CA VAL A 145 9.58 0.81 23.67
C VAL A 145 9.60 0.61 22.16
N LEU A 146 10.79 0.56 21.53
CA LEU A 146 10.89 0.27 20.10
C LEU A 146 10.50 -1.18 19.76
N PRO A 147 10.73 -2.19 20.62
CA PRO A 147 9.87 -3.36 20.63
C PRO A 147 8.47 -2.90 21.05
N ILE A 148 7.51 -2.91 20.12
CA ILE A 148 6.14 -2.52 20.47
C ILE A 148 5.42 -3.61 21.28
N SER A 149 5.98 -4.83 21.33
CA SER A 149 5.57 -5.93 22.22
C SER A 149 6.80 -6.75 22.59
N THR A 150 6.73 -7.40 23.76
CA THR A 150 7.72 -8.37 24.23
C THR A 150 7.46 -9.79 23.72
N ILE A 151 6.28 -10.03 23.17
CA ILE A 151 5.89 -11.31 22.58
C ILE A 151 6.36 -11.32 21.12
N PRO A 152 7.20 -12.28 20.71
CA PRO A 152 7.56 -12.39 19.31
C PRO A 152 6.30 -12.72 18.49
N PRO A 153 6.16 -12.14 17.28
CA PRO A 153 5.05 -12.53 16.42
C PRO A 153 5.15 -14.01 16.07
N GLY A 154 4.01 -14.65 15.93
CA GLY A 154 3.93 -15.92 15.21
C GLY A 154 4.34 -15.75 13.73
N ASP A 155 4.57 -16.86 13.05
CA ASP A 155 4.75 -16.87 11.60
C ASP A 155 3.53 -16.23 10.91
N PHE A 156 3.76 -15.30 9.98
CA PHE A 156 2.69 -14.55 9.34
C PHE A 156 1.65 -15.47 8.71
N GLU A 157 2.08 -16.51 8.01
CA GLU A 157 1.20 -17.49 7.36
C GLU A 157 0.27 -18.15 8.38
N PHE A 158 0.84 -18.59 9.50
CA PHE A 158 0.07 -19.16 10.60
C PHE A 158 -0.94 -18.16 11.19
N LEU A 159 -0.56 -16.89 11.33
CA LEU A 159 -1.43 -15.85 11.87
C LEU A 159 -2.62 -15.55 10.95
N VAL A 160 -2.39 -15.46 9.64
CA VAL A 160 -3.49 -15.24 8.67
C VAL A 160 -4.37 -16.49 8.51
N ASP A 161 -3.80 -17.70 8.56
CA ASP A 161 -4.58 -18.94 8.56
C ASP A 161 -5.46 -19.06 9.81
N LYS A 162 -4.92 -18.72 10.98
CA LYS A 162 -5.67 -18.66 12.24
C LYS A 162 -6.82 -17.65 12.15
N GLU A 163 -6.56 -16.46 11.62
CA GLU A 163 -7.60 -15.44 11.43
C GLU A 163 -8.67 -15.90 10.43
N PHE A 164 -8.27 -16.53 9.32
CA PHE A 164 -9.17 -17.09 8.32
C PHE A 164 -10.10 -18.15 8.91
N ASN A 165 -9.56 -19.09 9.67
CA ASN A 165 -10.32 -20.13 10.37
C ASN A 165 -11.31 -19.52 11.36
N TYR A 166 -10.89 -18.48 12.10
CA TYR A 166 -11.78 -17.78 13.02
C TYR A 166 -12.93 -17.08 12.28
N VAL A 167 -12.66 -16.44 11.14
CA VAL A 167 -13.71 -15.87 10.29
C VAL A 167 -14.68 -16.95 9.79
N ASN A 168 -14.17 -18.11 9.38
CA ASN A 168 -15.02 -19.24 8.99
C ASN A 168 -15.95 -19.68 10.14
N ASP A 169 -15.42 -19.76 11.35
CA ASP A 169 -16.19 -20.10 12.57
C ASP A 169 -17.28 -19.07 12.87
N LEU A 170 -16.99 -17.78 12.73
CA LEU A 170 -17.97 -16.70 12.93
C LEU A 170 -19.09 -16.72 11.88
N LEU A 171 -18.78 -17.20 10.67
CA LEU A 171 -19.74 -17.30 9.56
C LEU A 171 -20.61 -18.57 9.62
N GLN A 172 -20.37 -19.47 10.56
CA GLN A 172 -21.20 -20.66 10.76
C GLN A 172 -22.66 -20.30 11.10
N PRO A 173 -23.64 -21.11 10.63
CA PRO A 173 -25.04 -20.90 10.96
C PRO A 173 -25.29 -20.79 12.48
N GLY A 174 -26.14 -19.84 12.88
CA GLY A 174 -26.54 -19.67 14.28
C GLY A 174 -25.61 -18.83 15.16
N ARG A 175 -24.40 -18.48 14.70
CA ARG A 175 -23.45 -17.64 15.47
C ARG A 175 -23.87 -16.19 15.64
N ARG A 176 -24.62 -15.64 14.66
CA ARG A 176 -25.02 -14.22 14.58
C ARG A 176 -23.84 -13.23 14.70
N ALA A 177 -22.64 -13.61 14.24
CA ALA A 177 -21.41 -12.82 14.33
C ALA A 177 -20.93 -12.31 12.97
N ARG A 178 -21.87 -12.06 12.05
CA ARG A 178 -21.56 -11.66 10.67
C ARG A 178 -20.79 -10.34 10.60
N ASP A 179 -21.14 -9.38 11.46
CA ASP A 179 -20.53 -8.05 11.44
C ASP A 179 -19.05 -8.12 11.85
N GLU A 180 -18.74 -8.91 12.88
CA GLU A 180 -17.35 -9.18 13.29
C GLU A 180 -16.57 -9.90 12.18
N ALA A 181 -17.16 -10.93 11.57
CA ALA A 181 -16.54 -11.65 10.46
C ALA A 181 -16.19 -10.72 9.30
N ARG A 182 -17.11 -9.82 8.92
CA ARG A 182 -16.89 -8.82 7.87
C ARG A 182 -15.83 -7.79 8.26
N ALA A 183 -15.79 -7.39 9.53
CA ALA A 183 -14.78 -6.49 10.07
C ALA A 183 -13.36 -7.10 9.97
N ARG A 184 -13.22 -8.38 10.29
CA ARG A 184 -11.98 -9.15 10.19
C ARG A 184 -11.55 -9.40 8.74
N ILE A 185 -12.51 -9.73 7.85
CA ILE A 185 -12.25 -9.82 6.40
C ILE A 185 -11.68 -8.49 5.88
N ARG A 186 -12.22 -7.35 6.32
CA ARG A 186 -11.70 -6.04 5.95
C ARG A 186 -10.25 -5.82 6.42
N ALA A 187 -9.92 -6.25 7.64
CA ALA A 187 -8.55 -6.18 8.14
C ALA A 187 -7.59 -7.04 7.31
N MET A 188 -7.97 -8.27 6.94
CA MET A 188 -7.18 -9.15 6.07
C MET A 188 -7.02 -8.56 4.65
N LEU A 189 -8.09 -7.99 4.09
CA LEU A 189 -8.02 -7.30 2.79
C LEU A 189 -7.11 -6.08 2.80
N ALA A 190 -7.02 -5.37 3.94
CA ALA A 190 -6.08 -4.27 4.09
C ALA A 190 -4.63 -4.76 4.08
N MET A 191 -4.35 -5.95 4.61
CA MET A 191 -3.01 -6.54 4.54
C MET A 191 -2.61 -6.96 3.13
N GLU A 192 -3.56 -7.36 2.28
CA GLU A 192 -3.25 -7.57 0.84
C GLU A 192 -2.77 -6.28 0.15
N ALA A 193 -3.18 -5.10 0.64
CA ALA A 193 -2.76 -3.82 0.10
C ALA A 193 -1.28 -3.51 0.37
N ILE A 194 -0.61 -4.27 1.27
CA ILE A 194 0.84 -4.22 1.46
C ILE A 194 1.57 -4.68 0.19
N VAL A 195 1.00 -5.65 -0.52
CA VAL A 195 1.65 -6.37 -1.62
C VAL A 195 1.34 -5.73 -2.97
N THR A 196 0.27 -4.95 -3.07
CA THR A 196 -0.26 -4.47 -4.33
C THR A 196 -0.54 -2.98 -4.32
N ASP A 197 -0.26 -2.32 -5.45
CA ASP A 197 -0.16 -0.87 -5.51
C ASP A 197 -1.50 -0.13 -5.45
N GLU A 198 -2.64 -0.80 -5.57
CA GLU A 198 -3.95 -0.16 -5.49
C GLU A 198 -5.03 -1.22 -5.29
N VAL A 199 -5.64 -1.22 -4.09
CA VAL A 199 -6.91 -1.93 -3.89
C VAL A 199 -7.75 -1.19 -2.88
N GLU A 200 -8.83 -0.58 -3.35
CA GLU A 200 -9.91 -0.16 -2.47
C GLU A 200 -10.61 -1.41 -1.93
N ILE A 201 -10.98 -1.35 -0.66
CA ILE A 201 -11.74 -2.42 -0.02
C ILE A 201 -13.22 -2.08 -0.17
N SER A 202 -13.85 -2.62 -1.22
CA SER A 202 -15.27 -2.38 -1.48
C SER A 202 -16.16 -3.36 -0.70
N GLU A 203 -17.42 -2.98 -0.47
CA GLU A 203 -18.43 -3.91 0.06
C GLU A 203 -18.65 -5.11 -0.86
N ARG A 204 -18.43 -4.96 -2.18
CA ARG A 204 -18.49 -6.07 -3.14
C ARG A 204 -17.38 -7.09 -2.89
N ASP A 205 -16.16 -6.63 -2.63
CA ASP A 205 -15.03 -7.50 -2.29
C ASP A 205 -15.33 -8.31 -1.02
N ILE A 206 -15.86 -7.64 0.01
CA ILE A 206 -16.21 -8.29 1.27
C ILE A 206 -17.34 -9.30 1.05
N ASN A 207 -18.38 -8.96 0.28
CA ASN A 207 -19.48 -9.88 -0.04
C ASN A 207 -18.99 -11.13 -0.79
N ARG A 208 -18.08 -10.95 -1.75
CA ARG A 208 -17.48 -12.02 -2.54
C ARG A 208 -16.68 -12.97 -1.66
N ILE A 209 -15.82 -12.42 -0.79
CA ILE A 209 -15.03 -13.19 0.17
C ILE A 209 -15.91 -13.91 1.19
N GLU A 210 -16.91 -13.22 1.77
CA GLU A 210 -17.87 -13.84 2.69
C GLU A 210 -18.56 -15.04 2.03
N LYS A 211 -18.98 -14.91 0.76
CA LYS A 211 -19.61 -16.00 0.00
C LYS A 211 -18.63 -17.14 -0.26
N ALA A 212 -17.37 -16.84 -0.61
CA ALA A 212 -16.35 -17.85 -0.86
C ALA A 212 -16.03 -18.65 0.41
N ILE A 213 -15.87 -17.98 1.56
CA ILE A 213 -15.63 -18.65 2.85
C ILE A 213 -16.81 -19.55 3.23
N ARG A 214 -18.05 -19.05 3.12
CA ARG A 214 -19.25 -19.87 3.35
C ARG A 214 -19.38 -21.05 2.39
N GLY A 215 -18.82 -20.93 1.19
CA GLY A 215 -18.75 -21.99 0.18
C GLY A 215 -17.66 -23.02 0.44
N GLY A 216 -16.88 -22.89 1.52
CA GLY A 216 -15.78 -23.80 1.85
C GLY A 216 -14.54 -23.62 0.97
N ALA A 217 -14.35 -22.44 0.37
CA ALA A 217 -13.13 -22.15 -0.39
C ALA A 217 -11.92 -22.07 0.55
N GLU A 218 -10.79 -22.61 0.10
CA GLU A 218 -9.51 -22.58 0.81
C GLU A 218 -8.91 -21.18 0.89
N PHE A 219 -8.12 -20.91 1.94
CA PHE A 219 -7.50 -19.61 2.19
C PHE A 219 -6.80 -19.02 0.95
N ALA A 220 -5.95 -19.81 0.27
CA ALA A 220 -5.21 -19.35 -0.90
C ALA A 220 -6.09 -18.97 -2.10
N ALA A 221 -7.31 -19.53 -2.19
CA ALA A 221 -8.27 -19.16 -3.22
C ALA A 221 -9.04 -17.87 -2.88
N VAL A 222 -9.26 -17.62 -1.59
CA VAL A 222 -9.99 -16.44 -1.08
C VAL A 222 -9.08 -15.21 -1.00
N PHE A 223 -7.84 -15.41 -0.55
CA PHE A 223 -6.82 -14.37 -0.35
C PHE A 223 -5.53 -14.71 -1.11
N PRO A 224 -5.57 -14.79 -2.46
CA PRO A 224 -4.42 -15.24 -3.25
C PRO A 224 -3.21 -14.33 -3.10
N ARG A 225 -3.41 -13.02 -2.85
CA ARG A 225 -2.31 -12.08 -2.67
C ARG A 225 -1.69 -12.21 -1.29
N LEU A 226 -2.51 -12.42 -0.26
CA LEU A 226 -2.04 -12.65 1.10
C LEU A 226 -1.23 -13.95 1.21
N ALA A 227 -1.62 -14.99 0.47
CA ALA A 227 -0.87 -16.23 0.36
C ALA A 227 0.53 -16.08 -0.28
N THR A 228 0.78 -14.98 -0.99
CA THR A 228 2.12 -14.66 -1.52
C THR A 228 2.97 -13.83 -0.56
N VAL A 229 2.48 -13.55 0.65
CA VAL A 229 3.21 -12.76 1.63
C VAL A 229 4.03 -13.66 2.52
N GLY A 230 5.35 -13.50 2.45
CA GLY A 230 6.26 -14.02 3.47
C GLY A 230 6.66 -12.92 4.44
N THR A 231 7.05 -13.30 5.64
CA THR A 231 7.76 -12.41 6.55
C THR A 231 9.16 -12.93 6.80
N THR A 232 10.16 -12.09 6.58
CA THR A 232 11.50 -12.36 7.11
C THR A 232 11.64 -11.62 8.43
N THR A 233 12.08 -12.36 9.44
CA THR A 233 12.36 -11.85 10.77
C THR A 233 13.86 -11.81 10.96
N GLU A 234 14.41 -10.61 11.14
CA GLU A 234 15.83 -10.41 11.42
C GLU A 234 16.01 -9.89 12.85
N GLY A 235 17.00 -10.44 13.56
CA GLY A 235 17.31 -10.12 14.95
C GLY A 235 16.96 -11.23 15.94
N GLU A 236 17.42 -11.08 17.19
CA GLU A 236 17.15 -12.01 18.29
C GLU A 236 16.29 -11.35 19.38
N GLY A 237 15.37 -12.13 19.96
CA GLY A 237 14.53 -11.71 21.08
C GLY A 237 13.53 -10.61 20.73
N VAL A 238 13.53 -9.51 21.49
CA VAL A 238 12.54 -8.42 21.40
C VAL A 238 12.79 -7.46 20.23
N ASN A 239 13.98 -7.49 19.63
CA ASN A 239 14.39 -6.60 18.54
C ASN A 239 14.18 -7.26 17.17
N LEU A 240 12.94 -7.64 16.89
CA LEU A 240 12.59 -8.36 15.67
C LEU A 240 12.19 -7.38 14.56
N VAL A 241 12.88 -7.37 13.43
CA VAL A 241 12.48 -6.55 12.27
C VAL A 241 11.56 -7.38 11.38
N VAL A 242 10.39 -6.84 11.03
CA VAL A 242 9.42 -7.50 10.15
C VAL A 242 9.52 -6.89 8.76
N HIS A 243 9.91 -7.69 7.78
CA HIS A 243 9.81 -7.33 6.37
C HIS A 243 8.79 -8.21 5.67
N PHE A 244 7.83 -7.59 5.00
CA PHE A 244 6.94 -8.29 4.09
C PHE A 244 7.67 -8.53 2.77
N THR A 245 7.70 -9.78 2.32
CA THR A 245 8.34 -10.20 1.07
C THR A 245 7.29 -10.81 0.16
N LYS A 246 7.41 -10.58 -1.15
CA LYS A 246 6.56 -11.22 -2.15
C LYS A 246 7.18 -12.57 -2.52
N LYS A 247 6.53 -13.66 -2.14
CA LYS A 247 6.86 -15.00 -2.62
C LYS A 247 6.54 -15.09 -4.11
N LEU A 248 7.33 -15.87 -4.86
CA LEU A 248 6.98 -16.31 -6.22
C LEU A 248 5.76 -17.23 -6.12
N GLY A 249 4.56 -16.64 -6.13
CA GLY A 249 3.29 -17.34 -6.13
C GLY A 249 2.70 -17.49 -7.54
N ALA A 250 1.57 -18.19 -7.64
CA ALA A 250 0.84 -18.30 -8.88
C ALA A 250 0.52 -16.90 -9.45
N PRO A 251 0.80 -16.62 -10.73
CA PRO A 251 0.59 -15.31 -11.31
C PRO A 251 -0.89 -14.92 -11.22
N VAL A 252 -1.17 -13.76 -10.62
CA VAL A 252 -2.52 -13.19 -10.58
C VAL A 252 -2.77 -12.54 -11.94
N HIS A 253 -3.69 -13.10 -12.71
CA HIS A 253 -4.07 -12.58 -14.02
C HIS A 253 -5.30 -11.68 -13.92
N TYR A 254 -5.35 -10.62 -14.74
CA TYR A 254 -6.56 -9.82 -14.93
C TYR A 254 -7.55 -10.63 -15.77
N VAL A 255 -8.72 -10.92 -15.23
CA VAL A 255 -9.81 -11.59 -15.95
C VAL A 255 -10.87 -10.55 -16.28
N GLY A 256 -11.33 -10.52 -17.54
CA GLY A 256 -12.47 -9.71 -17.94
C GLY A 256 -13.74 -10.17 -17.24
N GLY A 257 -14.71 -9.26 -17.04
CA GLY A 257 -15.90 -9.49 -16.20
C GLY A 257 -16.83 -10.65 -16.60
N ASP A 258 -16.56 -11.36 -17.70
CA ASP A 258 -17.45 -12.36 -18.30
C ASP A 258 -16.99 -13.83 -18.12
N ASP A 259 -16.01 -14.13 -17.25
CA ASP A 259 -15.62 -15.52 -16.96
C ASP A 259 -16.31 -16.09 -15.69
N PRO A 260 -17.27 -17.03 -15.81
CA PRO A 260 -18.04 -17.55 -14.68
C PRO A 260 -17.25 -18.50 -13.76
N ALA A 261 -16.09 -19.01 -14.20
CA ALA A 261 -15.37 -20.07 -13.49
C ALA A 261 -14.34 -19.57 -12.47
N ALA A 262 -14.02 -18.27 -12.46
CA ALA A 262 -12.94 -17.70 -11.63
C ALA A 262 -13.42 -16.74 -10.52
N ALA A 263 -14.68 -16.83 -10.09
CA ALA A 263 -15.32 -15.84 -9.22
C ALA A 263 -14.61 -15.59 -7.86
N ALA A 264 -13.85 -16.57 -7.34
CA ALA A 264 -13.18 -16.45 -6.04
C ALA A 264 -11.87 -15.63 -6.08
N ALA A 265 -11.15 -15.61 -7.21
CA ALA A 265 -9.85 -14.94 -7.34
C ALA A 265 -9.91 -13.59 -8.11
N VAL A 266 -11.03 -13.31 -8.78
CA VAL A 266 -11.20 -12.10 -9.59
C VAL A 266 -11.64 -10.92 -8.71
N ARG A 267 -10.71 -9.98 -8.47
CA ARG A 267 -10.98 -8.71 -7.81
C ARG A 267 -11.21 -7.62 -8.85
N GLU A 268 -12.32 -6.89 -8.77
CA GLU A 268 -12.58 -5.74 -9.64
C GLU A 268 -11.57 -4.64 -9.30
N VAL A 269 -10.59 -4.42 -10.17
CA VAL A 269 -9.71 -3.26 -10.10
C VAL A 269 -10.34 -2.16 -10.95
N ASP A 270 -10.47 -0.95 -10.43
CA ASP A 270 -10.80 0.21 -11.26
C ASP A 270 -9.66 0.46 -12.23
N LEU A 271 -9.79 -0.12 -13.43
CA LEU A 271 -8.81 -0.01 -14.50
C LEU A 271 -8.58 1.45 -14.85
N ARG A 272 -9.59 2.33 -14.73
CA ARG A 272 -9.46 3.74 -15.12
C ARG A 272 -8.58 4.52 -14.16
N ARG A 273 -8.62 4.17 -12.87
CA ARG A 273 -7.72 4.73 -11.86
C ARG A 273 -6.29 4.25 -12.07
N LYS A 274 -6.11 2.93 -12.27
CA LYS A 274 -4.78 2.34 -12.48
C LYS A 274 -4.14 2.84 -13.79
N PHE A 275 -4.90 2.85 -14.87
CA PHE A 275 -4.48 3.30 -16.20
C PHE A 275 -5.09 4.67 -16.49
N HIS A 276 -4.68 5.67 -15.72
CA HIS A 276 -5.24 7.02 -15.80
C HIS A 276 -4.52 7.92 -16.82
N LEU A 277 -3.30 7.57 -17.25
CA LEU A 277 -2.50 8.44 -18.12
C LEU A 277 -2.79 8.18 -19.60
N GLN A 278 -3.13 9.21 -20.34
CA GLN A 278 -3.11 9.14 -21.80
C GLN A 278 -1.69 9.32 -22.35
N ARG A 279 -1.47 8.99 -23.63
CA ARG A 279 -0.17 9.11 -24.31
C ARG A 279 0.49 10.48 -24.10
N ASN A 280 -0.30 11.55 -24.16
CA ASN A 280 0.19 12.92 -24.03
C ASN A 280 0.63 13.25 -22.61
N GLU A 281 -0.15 12.78 -21.63
CA GLU A 281 0.13 12.97 -20.21
C GLU A 281 1.36 12.17 -19.80
N LEU A 282 1.49 10.92 -20.25
CA LEU A 282 2.67 10.09 -20.03
C LEU A 282 3.93 10.74 -20.61
N ALA A 283 3.88 11.22 -21.85
CA ALA A 283 5.01 11.92 -22.48
C ALA A 283 5.45 13.15 -21.66
N THR A 284 4.47 13.94 -21.21
CA THR A 284 4.71 15.12 -20.37
C THR A 284 5.32 14.73 -19.02
N LYS A 285 4.82 13.67 -18.38
CA LYS A 285 5.28 13.18 -17.06
C LYS A 285 6.70 12.61 -17.10
N VAL A 286 7.12 12.06 -18.24
CA VAL A 286 8.49 11.59 -18.47
C VAL A 286 9.43 12.72 -18.96
N GLY A 287 8.88 13.88 -19.32
CA GLY A 287 9.67 15.02 -19.83
C GLY A 287 10.10 14.88 -21.29
N LEU A 288 9.38 14.08 -22.08
CA LEU A 288 9.65 13.84 -23.51
C LEU A 288 8.55 14.44 -24.40
N THR A 289 8.89 14.70 -25.66
CA THR A 289 7.88 14.99 -26.69
C THR A 289 7.12 13.71 -27.03
N GLN A 290 5.84 13.81 -27.42
CA GLN A 290 5.02 12.64 -27.78
C GLN A 290 5.69 11.65 -28.74
N PRO A 291 6.39 12.11 -29.81
CA PRO A 291 7.06 11.19 -30.71
C PRO A 291 8.22 10.43 -30.05
N LYS A 292 9.05 11.12 -29.26
CA LYS A 292 10.17 10.49 -28.53
C LYS A 292 9.66 9.50 -27.47
N ALA A 293 8.58 9.86 -26.78
CA ALA A 293 7.91 8.95 -25.85
C ALA A 293 7.35 7.70 -26.56
N LYS A 294 6.83 7.82 -27.80
CA LYS A 294 6.41 6.65 -28.60
C LYS A 294 7.58 5.70 -28.87
N VAL A 295 8.73 6.21 -29.29
CA VAL A 295 9.92 5.40 -29.58
C VAL A 295 10.42 4.69 -28.32
N LEU A 296 10.51 5.40 -27.20
CA LEU A 296 10.92 4.81 -25.93
C LEU A 296 9.95 3.73 -25.44
N ARG A 297 8.63 3.96 -25.55
CA ARG A 297 7.63 2.93 -25.21
C ARG A 297 7.78 1.67 -26.05
N ALA A 298 7.99 1.82 -27.36
CA ALA A 298 8.20 0.70 -28.27
C ALA A 298 9.48 -0.07 -27.94
N HIS A 299 10.57 0.63 -27.63
CA HIS A 299 11.84 0.00 -27.22
C HIS A 299 11.71 -0.79 -25.91
N LEU A 300 10.95 -0.28 -24.95
CA LEU A 300 10.76 -0.90 -23.64
C LEU A 300 9.62 -1.95 -23.60
N GLY A 301 8.90 -2.14 -24.70
CA GLY A 301 7.73 -3.03 -24.76
C GLY A 301 6.58 -2.60 -23.84
N ILE A 302 6.43 -1.30 -23.60
CA ILE A 302 5.44 -0.77 -22.64
C ILE A 302 4.00 -0.95 -23.12
N ASP A 303 3.79 -0.85 -24.44
CA ASP A 303 2.44 -0.94 -25.03
C ASP A 303 1.89 -2.37 -24.97
N ASP A 304 2.78 -3.38 -24.89
CA ASP A 304 2.45 -4.80 -24.82
C ASP A 304 2.46 -5.37 -23.38
N ASP A 305 2.93 -4.60 -22.40
CA ASP A 305 3.01 -5.02 -21.00
C ASP A 305 1.67 -4.74 -20.27
N PRO A 306 0.93 -5.79 -19.84
CA PRO A 306 -0.36 -5.64 -19.15
C PRO A 306 -0.29 -4.91 -17.80
N SER A 307 0.91 -4.77 -17.22
CA SER A 307 1.11 -3.98 -15.99
C SER A 307 1.27 -2.47 -16.27
N CYS A 308 1.63 -2.12 -17.50
CA CYS A 308 1.98 -0.76 -17.92
C CYS A 308 0.93 -0.11 -18.83
N CYS A 309 0.27 -0.88 -19.70
CA CYS A 309 -0.69 -0.41 -20.69
C CYS A 309 -2.01 -1.18 -20.61
N HIS A 310 -3.12 -0.47 -20.74
CA HIS A 310 -4.44 -1.05 -20.94
C HIS A 310 -5.20 -0.26 -22.01
N VAL A 311 -5.89 -0.98 -22.90
CA VAL A 311 -6.66 -0.39 -23.99
C VAL A 311 -8.14 -0.39 -23.63
N PHE A 312 -8.68 0.80 -23.37
CA PHE A 312 -10.12 0.96 -23.17
C PHE A 312 -10.83 0.98 -24.51
N GLU A 313 -11.85 0.14 -24.66
CA GLU A 313 -12.68 0.10 -25.86
C GLU A 313 -14.03 0.77 -25.60
N PHE A 314 -14.31 1.83 -26.36
CA PHE A 314 -15.58 2.58 -26.33
C PHE A 314 -16.23 2.53 -27.71
N GLY A 315 -17.05 1.52 -27.95
CA GLY A 315 -17.58 1.22 -29.28
C GLY A 315 -16.44 0.88 -30.25
N SER A 316 -16.26 1.67 -31.31
CA SER A 316 -15.15 1.51 -32.26
C SER A 316 -13.85 2.19 -31.83
N GLN A 317 -13.86 2.99 -30.76
CA GLN A 317 -12.68 3.72 -30.31
C GLN A 317 -11.84 2.87 -29.36
N LYS A 318 -10.55 2.70 -29.67
CA LYS A 318 -9.56 2.06 -28.81
C LYS A 318 -8.63 3.12 -28.22
N ILE A 319 -8.75 3.35 -26.91
CA ILE A 319 -8.01 4.38 -26.19
C ILE A 319 -6.98 3.69 -25.26
N PRO A 320 -5.71 3.60 -25.65
CA PRO A 320 -4.66 3.11 -24.77
C PRO A 320 -4.34 4.13 -23.69
N CYS A 321 -4.36 3.65 -22.46
CA CYS A 321 -4.00 4.38 -21.27
C CYS A 321 -2.91 3.63 -20.50
N PHE A 322 -2.14 4.37 -19.72
CA PHE A 322 -0.91 3.92 -19.09
C PHE A 322 -0.98 4.10 -17.57
N SER A 323 -0.29 3.22 -16.86
CA SER A 323 -0.16 3.27 -15.41
C SER A 323 1.08 4.03 -14.97
N ASP A 324 1.19 4.27 -13.66
CA ASP A 324 2.41 4.85 -13.09
C ASP A 324 3.64 3.94 -13.24
N ASN A 325 3.44 2.63 -13.40
CA ASN A 325 4.53 1.70 -13.74
C ASN A 325 5.15 2.04 -15.10
N ALA A 326 4.35 2.43 -16.09
CA ALA A 326 4.87 2.87 -17.39
C ALA A 326 5.74 4.13 -17.22
N THR A 327 5.30 5.08 -16.40
CA THR A 327 6.06 6.30 -16.11
C THR A 327 7.40 5.97 -15.44
N ARG A 328 7.37 5.14 -14.40
CA ARG A 328 8.56 4.72 -13.66
C ARG A 328 9.55 3.99 -14.56
N ARG A 329 9.10 2.99 -15.32
CA ARG A 329 9.98 2.25 -16.26
C ARG A 329 10.61 3.16 -17.30
N MET A 330 9.86 4.12 -17.85
CA MET A 330 10.43 5.08 -18.80
C MET A 330 11.45 6.01 -18.17
N GLN A 331 11.21 6.49 -16.94
CA GLN A 331 12.13 7.36 -16.22
C GLN A 331 13.40 6.64 -15.77
N GLU A 332 13.30 5.38 -15.34
CA GLU A 332 14.44 4.54 -14.94
C GLU A 332 15.31 4.15 -16.15
N ALA A 333 14.71 3.95 -17.32
CA ALA A 333 15.45 3.63 -18.54
C ALA A 333 16.14 4.84 -19.16
N LEU A 334 15.58 6.05 -19.01
CA LEU A 334 16.03 7.27 -19.66
C LEU A 334 17.55 7.57 -19.51
N PRO A 335 18.19 7.36 -18.34
CA PRO A 335 19.63 7.60 -18.17
C PRO A 335 20.52 6.61 -18.93
N ASN A 336 20.02 5.40 -19.20
CA ASN A 336 20.79 4.29 -19.76
C ASN A 336 20.56 4.12 -21.28
N VAL A 337 19.77 5.00 -21.88
CA VAL A 337 19.27 4.85 -23.23
C VAL A 337 19.65 6.08 -24.04
N ASP A 338 20.41 5.89 -25.12
CA ASP A 338 20.69 6.97 -26.07
C ASP A 338 19.45 7.27 -26.92
N MET A 339 18.73 8.31 -26.50
CA MET A 339 17.52 8.76 -27.16
C MET A 339 17.77 9.31 -28.57
N ALA A 340 18.98 9.75 -28.92
CA ALA A 340 19.30 10.23 -30.26
C ALA A 340 19.45 9.04 -31.23
N ASP A 341 20.16 8.00 -30.81
CA ASP A 341 20.34 6.77 -31.60
C ASP A 341 19.01 6.00 -31.77
N LEU A 342 18.19 5.93 -30.73
CA LEU A 342 16.85 5.34 -30.82
C LEU A 342 15.92 6.12 -31.74
N TRP A 343 16.01 7.44 -31.71
CA TRP A 343 15.23 8.30 -32.59
C TRP A 343 15.66 8.18 -34.06
N ALA A 344 16.95 7.93 -34.32
CA ALA A 344 17.51 7.69 -35.64
C ALA A 344 17.13 6.30 -36.18
N ASN A 345 17.11 5.27 -35.33
CA ASN A 345 16.78 3.89 -35.68
C ASN A 345 15.29 3.55 -35.61
N ARG A 346 14.40 4.56 -35.57
CA ARG A 346 12.95 4.31 -35.48
C ARG A 346 12.47 3.58 -36.74
N LYS A 347 11.91 2.37 -36.57
CA LYS A 347 11.05 1.77 -37.59
C LYS A 347 9.72 2.52 -37.55
N GLY A 348 9.29 3.02 -38.72
CA GLY A 348 8.13 3.91 -38.90
C GLY A 348 6.84 3.37 -38.30
#